data_AF-A0A6P8PTM4-F1
#
_entry.id   AF-A0A6P8PTM4-F1
#
_cell.length_a   1.000
_cell.length_b   1.000
_cell.length_c   1.000
_cell.angle_alpha   90.00
_cell.angle_beta   90.00
_cell.angle_gamma   90.00
#
_symmetry.space_group_name_H-M   'P 1'
#
loop_
_entity.id
_entity.type
_entity.pdbx_description
1 polymer ?
#
loop_
_entity_poly.entity_id
_entity_poly.type
_entity_poly.pdbx_seq_one_letter_code
_entity_poly.pdbx_strand_id
1 'polypeptide(L)'
;MPGSPKDCNQNEKAAAIRNILGKSEKPQQHKHKQQTAKRSHQGLSEEEPHTKTARSLQTEGRKDLSTVPRKNSKNKEVINLEPLHFLQCHSRENSREDFKTQLWSCAFQPCLGDSSGKESVIVATCGGDSVCVIDCETGKVLKKYKVAKEEFFSVAWTCLSMVDTEGQRRKFSVLAAAGRHGIVKLIHTKANFCYGEIKAHKKPISVLCFSPAQETFLFTGSYDKRIILWNIGVPDCAYNFRASQLLTLEASSVPLRMALVPACPERYLLAACEDGCFAWEIRVEKQKDRRSCLTEFQFPIYEKKDKDNDFHLVDGLAFLNQDLVVSKSCMQGSLYLWSWTQSLKAQKKTSRRVNAAIITELQWSDTELPYLTLSTCPEQQHIFCGDEKGNVWVYDFNHYTQKNPFSKEKVAPSQILNWPSLTIKGQKQVNGIIINNVTVDPAFKYMVALTDQNIVAIWKII
;
A
#
# COMPACT_ATOMS: atom_id res chain seq x y z
N MET A 1 1.39 -39.62 -30.16
CA MET A 1 2.23 -39.35 -28.97
C MET A 1 3.34 -38.37 -29.34
N PRO A 2 3.18 -37.08 -29.02
CA PRO A 2 4.34 -36.23 -28.72
C PRO A 2 4.17 -35.52 -27.37
N GLY A 3 5.30 -35.36 -26.67
CA GLY A 3 5.40 -34.90 -25.29
C GLY A 3 5.29 -33.39 -25.09
N SER A 4 4.90 -33.05 -23.86
CA SER A 4 4.71 -31.73 -23.25
C SER A 4 6.00 -30.90 -23.12
N PRO A 5 5.95 -29.57 -23.34
CA PRO A 5 6.99 -28.66 -22.88
C PRO A 5 6.71 -28.14 -21.46
N LYS A 6 7.60 -28.61 -20.58
CA LYS A 6 8.14 -28.10 -19.31
C LYS A 6 7.73 -26.70 -18.80
N ASP A 7 7.40 -26.72 -17.51
CA ASP A 7 7.33 -25.62 -16.55
C ASP A 7 8.47 -24.59 -16.69
N CYS A 8 8.10 -23.34 -17.02
CA CYS A 8 9.01 -22.20 -17.02
C CYS A 8 8.85 -21.39 -15.73
N ASN A 9 9.88 -21.48 -14.90
CA ASN A 9 10.37 -20.59 -13.83
C ASN A 9 9.46 -19.44 -13.33
N GLN A 10 8.59 -19.73 -12.36
CA GLN A 10 7.78 -18.71 -11.65
C GLN A 10 8.55 -17.94 -10.55
N ASN A 11 9.80 -18.32 -10.25
CA ASN A 11 10.66 -17.61 -9.29
C ASN A 11 11.31 -16.34 -9.87
N GLU A 12 11.36 -16.18 -11.20
CA GLU A 12 11.94 -15.00 -11.86
C GLU A 12 11.01 -13.79 -11.86
N LYS A 13 9.69 -13.97 -11.77
CA LYS A 13 8.74 -12.84 -11.70
C LYS A 13 8.74 -12.12 -10.34
N ALA A 14 8.99 -12.83 -9.25
CA ALA A 14 9.27 -12.20 -7.95
C ALA A 14 10.62 -11.48 -7.92
N ALA A 15 11.58 -11.92 -8.74
CA ALA A 15 12.84 -11.21 -8.97
C ALA A 15 12.69 -10.02 -9.96
N ALA A 16 11.65 -10.00 -10.80
CA ALA A 16 11.38 -8.89 -11.73
C ALA A 16 11.05 -7.59 -10.99
N ILE A 17 10.47 -7.65 -9.78
CA ILE A 17 10.31 -6.47 -8.89
C ILE A 17 11.69 -5.89 -8.50
N ARG A 18 12.74 -6.72 -8.40
CA ARG A 18 14.13 -6.22 -8.16
C ARG A 18 14.79 -5.67 -9.42
N ASN A 19 14.46 -6.20 -10.60
CA ASN A 19 15.12 -5.82 -11.86
C ASN A 19 14.48 -4.62 -12.57
N ILE A 20 13.18 -4.33 -12.33
CA ILE A 20 12.49 -3.18 -12.92
C ILE A 20 12.92 -1.85 -12.24
N LEU A 21 13.39 -1.90 -10.99
CA LEU A 21 13.91 -0.75 -10.24
C LEU A 21 15.45 -0.60 -10.28
N GLY A 22 16.13 -1.37 -11.15
CA GLY A 22 17.59 -1.56 -11.15
C GLY A 22 18.34 -0.97 -12.35
N LYS A 23 17.83 0.08 -13.02
CA LYS A 23 18.61 0.82 -14.03
C LYS A 23 18.92 2.24 -13.54
N SER A 24 19.91 2.34 -12.66
CA SER A 24 20.78 3.52 -12.60
C SER A 24 22.13 3.15 -13.22
N GLU A 25 22.63 4.07 -14.01
CA GLU A 25 23.70 3.93 -15.01
C GLU A 25 24.99 3.31 -14.44
N LYS A 26 25.59 2.38 -15.19
CA LYS A 26 27.00 2.00 -14.98
C LYS A 26 27.90 2.89 -15.86
N PRO A 27 29.03 3.40 -15.35
CA PRO A 27 29.94 4.24 -16.12
C PRO A 27 30.66 3.43 -17.20
N GLN A 28 30.70 3.95 -18.43
CA GLN A 28 31.57 3.45 -19.48
C GLN A 28 33.04 3.71 -19.11
N GLN A 29 33.77 2.63 -18.79
CA GLN A 29 35.23 2.66 -18.73
C GLN A 29 35.79 2.63 -20.16
N HIS A 30 36.23 3.79 -20.65
CA HIS A 30 37.11 3.85 -21.81
C HIS A 30 38.51 3.35 -21.44
N LYS A 31 38.93 2.25 -22.07
CA LYS A 31 40.32 1.79 -22.10
C LYS A 31 41.13 2.75 -22.94
N HIS A 32 42.17 3.38 -22.37
CA HIS A 32 43.29 3.86 -23.16
C HIS A 32 44.63 3.39 -22.59
N LYS A 33 45.39 2.78 -23.49
CA LYS A 33 46.75 2.28 -23.34
C LYS A 33 47.72 3.41 -23.00
N GLN A 34 48.68 3.09 -22.14
CA GLN A 34 49.90 3.88 -21.91
C GLN A 34 50.66 4.08 -23.22
N GLN A 35 51.00 5.33 -23.52
CA GLN A 35 52.23 5.68 -24.23
C GLN A 35 52.83 6.95 -23.62
N THR A 36 54.09 6.81 -23.26
CA THR A 36 55.05 7.78 -22.75
C THR A 36 55.39 8.88 -23.74
N ALA A 37 55.47 10.15 -23.31
CA ALA A 37 56.53 11.08 -23.74
C ALA A 37 56.56 12.40 -22.94
N LYS A 38 57.73 12.61 -22.32
CA LYS A 38 58.54 13.84 -22.24
C LYS A 38 57.99 15.13 -21.59
N ARG A 39 58.71 15.49 -20.51
CA ARG A 39 58.89 16.80 -19.89
C ARG A 39 59.29 17.89 -20.89
N SER A 40 58.80 19.11 -20.68
CA SER A 40 59.64 20.31 -20.64
C SER A 40 58.98 21.41 -19.78
N HIS A 41 59.85 22.08 -19.03
CA HIS A 41 59.60 23.15 -18.05
C HIS A 41 59.31 24.51 -18.68
N GLN A 42 58.81 25.42 -17.82
CA GLN A 42 58.82 26.91 -17.80
C GLN A 42 57.39 27.45 -17.82
N GLY A 43 56.91 28.28 -16.90
CA GLY A 43 57.50 29.03 -15.80
C GLY A 43 56.84 30.42 -15.75
N LEU A 44 56.19 30.76 -14.62
CA LEU A 44 55.84 32.12 -14.10
C LEU A 44 54.99 33.04 -15.04
N SER A 45 54.07 33.91 -14.64
CA SER A 45 53.72 34.63 -13.42
C SER A 45 52.33 35.31 -13.60
N GLU A 46 51.67 35.55 -12.47
CA GLU A 46 50.76 36.66 -12.09
C GLU A 46 50.01 37.53 -13.15
N GLU A 47 48.72 37.73 -12.90
CA GLU A 47 48.04 39.04 -12.66
C GLU A 47 46.56 39.00 -13.11
N GLU A 48 45.65 39.32 -12.18
CA GLU A 48 44.32 39.86 -12.50
C GLU A 48 44.47 41.29 -13.05
N PRO A 49 43.49 41.83 -13.81
CA PRO A 49 42.63 42.80 -13.13
C PRO A 49 41.16 42.88 -13.60
N HIS A 50 40.35 43.21 -12.60
CA HIS A 50 39.13 44.02 -12.55
C HIS A 50 38.59 44.82 -13.77
N THR A 51 37.26 44.66 -13.93
CA THR A 51 36.20 45.70 -14.11
C THR A 51 36.18 46.61 -15.35
N LYS A 52 35.01 46.67 -16.04
CA LYS A 52 34.06 47.81 -16.06
C LYS A 52 32.99 47.69 -17.18
N THR A 53 31.72 47.89 -16.79
CA THR A 53 30.66 48.77 -17.37
C THR A 53 30.67 49.08 -18.89
N ALA A 54 29.59 49.20 -19.67
CA ALA A 54 28.15 49.38 -19.46
C ALA A 54 27.38 49.35 -20.83
N ARG A 55 26.04 49.27 -20.78
CA ARG A 55 25.01 49.77 -21.75
C ARG A 55 24.92 49.10 -23.14
N SER A 56 23.94 48.23 -23.36
CA SER A 56 22.51 48.48 -23.70
C SER A 56 22.26 48.88 -25.16
N LEU A 57 21.62 48.00 -25.93
CA LEU A 57 20.56 48.32 -26.91
C LEU A 57 19.79 47.03 -27.24
N GLN A 58 18.48 47.18 -27.35
CA GLN A 58 17.43 46.16 -27.29
C GLN A 58 17.22 45.42 -28.61
N THR A 59 16.82 44.15 -28.54
CA THR A 59 15.82 43.55 -29.43
C THR A 59 15.00 42.50 -28.66
N GLU A 60 13.69 42.57 -28.83
CA GLU A 60 12.61 41.95 -28.06
C GLU A 60 12.52 40.42 -28.18
N GLY A 61 11.94 39.76 -27.18
CA GLY A 61 11.43 38.39 -27.34
C GLY A 61 10.93 37.70 -26.07
N ARG A 62 9.60 37.60 -25.95
CA ARG A 62 8.79 36.71 -25.08
C ARG A 62 8.59 37.07 -23.59
N LYS A 63 7.35 37.51 -23.33
CA LYS A 63 6.74 37.75 -22.02
C LYS A 63 6.57 36.45 -21.23
N ASP A 64 7.26 36.35 -20.11
CA ASP A 64 6.81 35.57 -18.97
C ASP A 64 5.62 36.30 -18.33
N LEU A 65 4.46 35.65 -18.32
CA LEU A 65 3.32 36.05 -17.49
C LEU A 65 3.14 34.98 -16.43
N SER A 66 3.80 35.22 -15.30
CA SER A 66 3.46 34.66 -14.01
C SER A 66 2.01 34.97 -13.67
N THR A 67 1.12 34.00 -13.81
CA THR A 67 -0.24 34.08 -13.27
C THR A 67 -0.29 33.27 -11.97
N VAL A 68 -0.02 33.98 -10.87
CA VAL A 68 -0.41 33.56 -9.53
C VAL A 68 -1.93 33.36 -9.50
N PRO A 69 -2.46 32.18 -9.13
CA PRO A 69 -3.90 32.02 -8.97
C PRO A 69 -4.38 32.86 -7.79
N ARG A 70 -5.32 33.76 -8.09
CA ARG A 70 -6.01 34.61 -7.10
C ARG A 70 -6.68 33.76 -6.04
N LYS A 71 -6.45 34.15 -4.78
CA LYS A 71 -7.17 33.72 -3.58
C LYS A 71 -8.68 33.72 -3.82
N ASN A 72 -9.28 32.55 -3.84
CA ASN A 72 -10.67 32.31 -3.46
C ASN A 72 -10.73 31.00 -2.66
N SER A 73 -9.97 30.95 -1.56
CA SER A 73 -10.06 29.85 -0.60
C SER A 73 -11.17 30.16 0.41
N LYS A 74 -12.37 29.65 0.15
CA LYS A 74 -13.20 29.18 1.26
C LYS A 74 -12.33 28.16 2.00
N ASN A 75 -12.11 28.36 3.31
CA ASN A 75 -11.22 27.55 4.15
C ASN A 75 -11.28 26.07 3.74
N LYS A 76 -10.26 25.59 3.01
CA LYS A 76 -10.00 24.16 2.93
C LYS A 76 -9.40 23.81 4.28
N GLU A 77 -10.11 23.02 5.08
CA GLU A 77 -9.55 22.49 6.31
C GLU A 77 -8.40 21.55 5.92
N VAL A 78 -7.18 21.99 6.21
CA VAL A 78 -5.95 21.22 5.96
C VAL A 78 -5.68 20.41 7.22
N ILE A 79 -5.43 19.11 7.09
CA ILE A 79 -5.07 18.30 8.26
C ILE A 79 -3.68 18.71 8.76
N ASN A 80 -3.60 18.99 10.06
CA ASN A 80 -2.33 19.34 10.70
C ASN A 80 -1.60 18.05 11.09
N LEU A 81 -0.49 17.76 10.42
CA LEU A 81 0.30 16.55 10.60
C LEU A 81 1.65 16.90 11.23
N GLU A 82 1.84 16.55 12.49
CA GLU A 82 3.12 16.71 13.19
C GLU A 82 3.98 15.45 13.02
N PRO A 83 5.20 15.54 12.47
CA PRO A 83 6.12 14.41 12.39
C PRO A 83 6.55 13.96 13.79
N LEU A 84 6.25 12.72 14.15
CA LEU A 84 6.47 12.21 15.50
C LEU A 84 7.66 11.23 15.58
N HIS A 85 7.63 10.15 14.77
CA HIS A 85 8.69 9.12 14.79
C HIS A 85 9.08 8.66 13.39
N PHE A 86 10.38 8.41 13.18
CA PHE A 86 10.92 7.78 11.96
C PHE A 86 11.79 6.60 12.38
N LEU A 87 11.27 5.39 12.22
CA LEU A 87 11.81 4.18 12.82
C LEU A 87 12.36 3.23 11.77
N GLN A 88 13.59 2.75 11.99
CA GLN A 88 14.23 1.72 11.17
C GLN A 88 14.14 0.35 11.87
N CYS A 89 12.93 -0.19 12.02
CA CYS A 89 12.69 -1.35 12.88
C CYS A 89 12.77 -2.72 12.18
N HIS A 90 12.80 -2.78 10.84
CA HIS A 90 12.84 -4.04 10.08
C HIS A 90 14.22 -4.45 9.58
N SER A 91 15.29 -3.79 10.07
CA SER A 91 16.65 -4.07 9.57
C SER A 91 17.04 -5.53 9.67
N ARG A 92 17.55 -6.04 8.55
CA ARG A 92 18.22 -7.34 8.44
C ARG A 92 19.41 -7.35 9.36
N GLU A 93 19.53 -8.44 10.12
CA GLU A 93 20.63 -8.63 11.08
C GLU A 93 20.76 -7.49 12.11
N ASN A 94 19.70 -6.69 12.29
CA ASN A 94 19.69 -5.48 13.11
C ASN A 94 20.77 -4.44 12.69
N SER A 95 21.13 -4.41 11.41
CA SER A 95 22.07 -3.43 10.85
C SER A 95 21.45 -2.03 10.78
N ARG A 96 22.19 -1.01 11.22
CA ARG A 96 21.78 0.40 11.12
C ARG A 96 21.90 0.96 9.70
N GLU A 97 22.67 0.28 8.85
CA GLU A 97 22.92 0.67 7.46
C GLU A 97 21.93 -0.02 6.49
N ASP A 98 20.94 -0.77 6.99
CA ASP A 98 19.96 -1.44 6.15
C ASP A 98 18.84 -0.50 5.70
N PHE A 99 19.08 0.16 4.57
CA PHE A 99 18.06 0.92 3.82
C PHE A 99 17.55 0.16 2.59
N LYS A 100 17.80 -1.16 2.51
CA LYS A 100 17.38 -1.99 1.37
C LYS A 100 16.12 -2.81 1.67
N THR A 101 15.78 -2.96 2.95
CA THR A 101 14.57 -3.69 3.35
C THR A 101 13.33 -2.85 3.07
N GLN A 102 12.54 -3.29 2.10
CA GLN A 102 11.26 -2.67 1.78
C GLN A 102 10.17 -3.06 2.78
N LEU A 103 9.35 -2.08 3.14
CA LEU A 103 8.19 -2.24 4.01
C LEU A 103 6.92 -2.23 3.16
N TRP A 104 6.00 -3.16 3.44
CA TRP A 104 4.91 -3.48 2.49
C TRP A 104 3.50 -3.22 3.04
N SER A 105 3.27 -3.56 4.30
CA SER A 105 1.92 -3.50 4.87
C SER A 105 1.96 -3.07 6.32
N CYS A 106 0.98 -2.27 6.70
CA CYS A 106 0.71 -1.92 8.09
C CYS A 106 -0.79 -1.89 8.36
N ALA A 107 -1.15 -2.16 9.62
CA ALA A 107 -2.52 -2.16 10.08
C ALA A 107 -2.57 -1.80 11.57
N PHE A 108 -3.54 -0.96 11.94
CA PHE A 108 -3.78 -0.60 13.34
C PHE A 108 -4.48 -1.73 14.08
N GLN A 109 -4.09 -1.91 15.34
CA GLN A 109 -4.73 -2.85 16.24
C GLN A 109 -6.16 -2.37 16.54
N PRO A 110 -7.19 -3.24 16.46
CA PRO A 110 -8.55 -2.87 16.82
C PRO A 110 -8.67 -2.59 18.32
N CYS A 111 -9.42 -1.54 18.68
CA CYS A 111 -9.71 -1.19 20.07
C CYS A 111 -10.52 -2.32 20.75
N LEU A 112 -10.15 -2.68 21.97
CA LEU A 112 -10.77 -3.82 22.67
C LEU A 112 -11.95 -3.43 23.57
N GLY A 113 -12.22 -2.14 23.75
CA GLY A 113 -13.46 -1.62 24.34
C GLY A 113 -13.53 -1.56 25.87
N ASP A 114 -12.52 -2.05 26.60
CA ASP A 114 -12.63 -2.26 28.06
C ASP A 114 -11.70 -1.40 28.93
N SER A 115 -11.13 -0.30 28.41
CA SER A 115 -10.20 0.54 29.19
C SER A 115 -10.68 1.98 29.33
N SER A 116 -11.03 2.39 30.55
CA SER A 116 -11.29 3.78 30.96
C SER A 116 -10.02 4.67 30.98
N GLY A 117 -8.92 4.21 30.38
CA GLY A 117 -7.66 4.94 30.24
C GLY A 117 -7.39 5.35 28.79
N LYS A 118 -6.38 6.20 28.58
CA LYS A 118 -5.81 6.45 27.24
C LYS A 118 -5.29 5.14 26.66
N GLU A 119 -6.12 4.44 25.87
CA GLU A 119 -5.70 3.24 25.15
C GLU A 119 -4.60 3.65 24.16
N SER A 120 -3.43 3.00 24.25
CA SER A 120 -2.33 3.30 23.34
C SER A 120 -2.70 2.86 21.93
N VAL A 121 -2.40 3.70 20.93
CA VAL A 121 -2.63 3.37 19.53
C VAL A 121 -1.44 2.54 19.04
N ILE A 122 -1.74 1.29 18.67
CA ILE A 122 -0.73 0.31 18.26
C ILE A 122 -0.87 0.03 16.77
N VAL A 123 0.26 -0.02 16.07
CA VAL A 123 0.35 -0.40 14.66
C VAL A 123 1.24 -1.63 14.49
N ALA A 124 0.82 -2.57 13.64
CA ALA A 124 1.68 -3.62 13.13
C ALA A 124 2.22 -3.23 11.76
N THR A 125 3.49 -3.51 11.51
CA THR A 125 4.17 -3.27 10.23
C THR A 125 4.90 -4.54 9.79
N CYS A 126 5.05 -4.77 8.49
CA CYS A 126 5.85 -5.88 7.97
C CYS A 126 6.75 -5.49 6.80
N GLY A 127 7.91 -6.14 6.75
CA GLY A 127 8.94 -5.95 5.73
C GLY A 127 10.13 -6.85 5.99
N GLY A 128 10.76 -7.33 4.92
CA GLY A 128 11.81 -8.35 5.01
C GLY A 128 11.33 -9.58 5.79
N ASP A 129 12.19 -10.12 6.66
CA ASP A 129 11.92 -11.32 7.45
C ASP A 129 11.18 -11.06 8.77
N SER A 130 10.64 -9.85 8.95
CA SER A 130 10.14 -9.38 10.24
C SER A 130 8.80 -8.66 10.23
N VAL A 131 8.09 -8.81 11.35
CA VAL A 131 6.87 -8.09 11.71
C VAL A 131 7.13 -7.33 13.00
N CYS A 132 6.86 -6.02 13.01
CA CYS A 132 7.03 -5.17 14.19
C CYS A 132 5.66 -4.71 14.70
N VAL A 133 5.52 -4.61 16.02
CA VAL A 133 4.35 -4.02 16.69
C VAL A 133 4.85 -2.79 17.45
N ILE A 134 4.27 -1.63 17.16
CA ILE A 134 4.79 -0.32 17.54
C ILE A 134 3.71 0.48 18.25
N ASP A 135 4.07 1.11 19.35
CA ASP A 135 3.27 2.12 20.03
C ASP A 135 3.46 3.47 19.33
N CYS A 136 2.39 4.04 18.76
CA CYS A 136 2.48 5.22 17.92
C CYS A 136 2.84 6.49 18.69
N GLU A 137 2.39 6.65 19.93
CA GLU A 137 2.69 7.85 20.74
C GLU A 137 4.17 7.84 21.17
N THR A 138 4.66 6.70 21.65
CA THR A 138 6.02 6.59 22.23
C THR A 138 7.09 6.20 21.22
N GLY A 139 6.71 5.70 20.05
CA GLY A 139 7.64 5.19 19.03
C GLY A 139 8.34 3.89 19.44
N LYS A 140 7.95 3.28 20.56
CA LYS A 140 8.57 2.04 21.05
C LYS A 140 8.11 0.85 20.23
N VAL A 141 9.09 0.08 19.73
CA VAL A 141 8.84 -1.24 19.16
C VAL A 141 8.55 -2.20 20.31
N LEU A 142 7.26 -2.46 20.55
CA LEU A 142 6.79 -3.34 21.62
C LEU A 142 7.22 -4.79 21.37
N LYS A 143 7.15 -5.24 20.11
CA LYS A 143 7.46 -6.61 19.67
C LYS A 143 8.09 -6.61 18.28
N LYS A 144 9.01 -7.56 18.06
CA LYS A 144 9.59 -7.87 16.75
C LYS A 144 9.62 -9.37 16.55
N TYR A 145 8.81 -9.87 15.63
CA TYR A 145 8.76 -11.27 15.23
C TYR A 145 9.64 -11.46 14.00
N LYS A 146 10.56 -12.42 14.03
CA LYS A 146 11.44 -12.74 12.90
C LYS A 146 11.26 -14.19 12.48
N VAL A 147 11.19 -14.42 11.18
CA VAL A 147 11.13 -15.77 10.60
C VAL A 147 12.20 -15.85 9.52
N ALA A 148 13.25 -16.62 9.78
CA ALA A 148 14.38 -16.73 8.86
C ALA A 148 13.94 -17.16 7.46
N LYS A 149 14.48 -16.49 6.43
CA LYS A 149 14.20 -16.70 5.00
C LYS A 149 12.77 -16.34 4.56
N GLU A 150 11.92 -15.83 5.45
CA GLU A 150 10.62 -15.27 5.08
C GLU A 150 10.81 -13.88 4.43
N GLU A 151 9.85 -13.50 3.59
CA GLU A 151 9.64 -12.11 3.20
C GLU A 151 8.15 -11.80 3.40
N PHE A 152 7.81 -11.03 4.44
CA PHE A 152 6.42 -10.69 4.75
C PHE A 152 5.91 -9.56 3.84
N PHE A 153 4.73 -9.76 3.26
CA PHE A 153 4.09 -8.80 2.35
C PHE A 153 2.80 -8.21 2.92
N SER A 154 2.11 -8.92 3.81
CA SER A 154 0.83 -8.47 4.36
C SER A 154 0.69 -8.80 5.83
N VAL A 155 0.07 -7.86 6.56
CA VAL A 155 -0.43 -8.05 7.92
C VAL A 155 -1.92 -7.70 7.98
N ALA A 156 -2.66 -8.34 8.88
CA ALA A 156 -4.05 -8.02 9.17
C ALA A 156 -4.37 -8.33 10.63
N TRP A 157 -5.23 -7.52 11.25
CA TRP A 157 -5.68 -7.73 12.62
C TRP A 157 -7.09 -8.30 12.68
N THR A 158 -7.34 -9.09 13.72
CA THR A 158 -8.69 -9.38 14.22
C THR A 158 -8.72 -9.30 15.73
N CYS A 159 -9.91 -9.26 16.31
CA CYS A 159 -10.15 -9.39 17.73
C CYS A 159 -10.98 -10.65 17.96
N LEU A 160 -10.39 -11.64 18.63
CA LEU A 160 -11.10 -12.87 18.99
C LEU A 160 -11.66 -12.79 20.40
N SER A 161 -12.81 -13.43 20.62
CA SER A 161 -13.46 -13.54 21.91
C SER A 161 -13.24 -14.96 22.48
N MET A 162 -12.32 -15.10 23.44
CA MET A 162 -12.02 -16.38 24.09
C MET A 162 -12.66 -16.45 25.47
N VAL A 163 -13.16 -17.64 25.82
CA VAL A 163 -13.61 -17.93 27.19
C VAL A 163 -12.39 -18.39 27.97
N ASP A 164 -12.03 -17.67 29.03
CA ASP A 164 -10.92 -18.06 29.90
C ASP A 164 -11.29 -19.25 30.80
N THR A 165 -10.33 -19.72 31.59
CA THR A 165 -10.51 -20.84 32.54
C THR A 165 -11.55 -20.56 33.62
N GLU A 166 -11.88 -19.29 33.86
CA GLU A 166 -12.89 -18.83 34.83
C GLU A 166 -14.27 -18.68 34.18
N GLY A 167 -14.42 -19.02 32.89
CA GLY A 167 -15.67 -18.89 32.15
C GLY A 167 -15.96 -17.45 31.67
N GLN A 168 -15.03 -16.51 31.85
CA GLN A 168 -15.20 -15.12 31.41
C GLN A 168 -14.81 -14.98 29.94
N ARG A 169 -15.64 -14.26 29.18
CA ARG A 169 -15.30 -13.90 27.80
C ARG A 169 -14.34 -12.72 27.80
N ARG A 170 -13.12 -12.93 27.31
CA ARG A 170 -12.10 -11.91 27.14
C ARG A 170 -11.78 -11.74 25.67
N LYS A 171 -11.72 -10.49 25.23
CA LYS A 171 -11.29 -10.11 23.89
C LYS A 171 -9.78 -9.97 23.83
N PHE A 172 -9.19 -10.47 22.75
CA PHE A 172 -7.76 -10.28 22.49
C PHE A 172 -7.49 -10.10 21.00
N SER A 173 -6.49 -9.27 20.71
CA SER A 173 -6.08 -9.00 19.33
C SER A 173 -5.17 -10.11 18.82
N VAL A 174 -5.48 -10.62 17.64
CA VAL A 174 -4.66 -11.56 16.88
C VAL A 174 -4.15 -10.85 15.64
N LEU A 175 -2.84 -10.95 15.42
CA LEU A 175 -2.18 -10.47 14.22
C LEU A 175 -1.91 -11.66 13.30
N ALA A 176 -2.43 -11.59 12.07
CA ALA A 176 -2.04 -12.48 10.99
C ALA A 176 -0.94 -11.82 10.16
N ALA A 177 0.12 -12.56 9.84
CA ALA A 177 1.19 -12.11 8.97
C ALA A 177 1.54 -13.19 7.94
N ALA A 178 1.76 -12.79 6.69
CA ALA A 178 2.08 -13.72 5.61
C ALA A 178 2.91 -13.06 4.50
N GLY A 179 3.49 -13.89 3.64
CA GLY A 179 4.28 -13.43 2.50
C GLY A 179 4.81 -14.58 1.65
N ARG A 180 6.11 -14.57 1.38
CA ARG A 180 6.81 -15.42 0.40
C ARG A 180 6.51 -16.92 0.51
N HIS A 181 6.42 -17.49 1.71
CA HIS A 181 6.23 -18.94 1.84
C HIS A 181 4.78 -19.43 1.70
N GLY A 182 3.79 -18.54 1.54
CA GLY A 182 2.39 -18.95 1.46
C GLY A 182 1.81 -19.50 2.77
N ILE A 183 2.49 -19.21 3.90
CA ILE A 183 2.08 -19.60 5.25
C ILE A 183 1.62 -18.35 5.99
N VAL A 184 0.44 -18.43 6.62
CA VAL A 184 -0.04 -17.41 7.55
C VAL A 184 0.46 -17.76 8.95
N LYS A 185 1.12 -16.83 9.62
CA LYS A 185 1.46 -16.90 11.05
C LYS A 185 0.38 -16.17 11.85
N LEU A 186 -0.14 -16.79 12.90
CA LEU A 186 -1.12 -16.22 13.83
C LEU A 186 -0.44 -15.89 15.16
N ILE A 187 -0.45 -14.62 15.51
CA ILE A 187 0.34 -14.07 16.60
C ILE A 187 -0.58 -13.44 17.64
N HIS A 188 -0.49 -13.90 18.89
CA HIS A 188 -1.09 -13.21 20.02
C HIS A 188 -0.06 -12.21 20.57
N THR A 189 -0.31 -10.92 20.35
CA THR A 189 0.70 -9.88 20.62
C THR A 189 0.94 -9.62 22.10
N LYS A 190 -0.12 -9.60 22.94
CA LYS A 190 0.03 -9.48 24.41
C LYS A 190 0.76 -10.69 25.02
N ALA A 191 0.41 -11.91 24.61
CA ALA A 191 1.08 -13.14 25.06
C ALA A 191 2.48 -13.33 24.46
N ASN A 192 2.85 -12.49 23.47
CA ASN A 192 4.13 -12.52 22.79
C ASN A 192 4.47 -13.87 22.15
N PHE A 193 3.50 -14.52 21.52
CA PHE A 193 3.67 -15.86 20.99
C PHE A 193 2.93 -16.06 19.66
N CYS A 194 3.59 -16.73 18.71
CA CYS A 194 2.97 -17.23 17.49
C CYS A 194 2.33 -18.58 17.80
N TYR A 195 1.01 -18.59 17.99
CA TYR A 195 0.31 -19.78 18.43
C TYR A 195 -0.11 -20.70 17.28
N GLY A 196 -0.07 -20.22 16.05
CA GLY A 196 -0.58 -20.99 14.94
C GLY A 196 0.01 -20.64 13.59
N GLU A 197 -0.03 -21.63 12.70
CA GLU A 197 0.36 -21.48 11.32
C GLU A 197 -0.67 -22.15 10.40
N ILE A 198 -1.04 -21.45 9.32
CA ILE A 198 -1.93 -21.98 8.29
C ILE A 198 -1.13 -22.06 6.99
N LYS A 199 -0.88 -23.28 6.51
CA LYS A 199 -0.32 -23.52 5.18
C LYS A 199 -1.39 -23.25 4.13
N ALA A 200 -1.65 -21.97 3.86
CA ALA A 200 -2.80 -21.55 3.07
C ALA A 200 -2.58 -21.74 1.57
N HIS A 201 -1.38 -21.46 1.07
CA HIS A 201 -1.07 -21.47 -0.36
C HIS A 201 0.27 -22.16 -0.67
N LYS A 202 0.44 -22.59 -1.93
CA LYS A 202 1.72 -23.12 -2.44
C LYS A 202 2.64 -22.03 -3.02
N LYS A 203 2.12 -20.81 -3.10
CA LYS A 203 2.78 -19.63 -3.66
C LYS A 203 2.71 -18.49 -2.63
N PRO A 204 3.52 -17.43 -2.80
CA PRO A 204 3.48 -16.29 -1.90
C PRO A 204 2.06 -15.75 -1.70
N ILE A 205 1.74 -15.36 -0.47
CA ILE A 205 0.53 -14.61 -0.13
C ILE A 205 0.83 -13.13 -0.35
N SER A 206 0.05 -12.50 -1.23
CA SER A 206 0.16 -11.08 -1.55
C SER A 206 -0.65 -10.20 -0.61
N VAL A 207 -1.81 -10.69 -0.12
CA VAL A 207 -2.74 -9.88 0.67
C VAL A 207 -3.53 -10.73 1.67
N LEU A 208 -3.73 -10.19 2.87
CA LEU A 208 -4.58 -10.71 3.94
C LEU A 208 -5.73 -9.72 4.22
N CYS A 209 -6.92 -10.25 4.51
CA CYS A 209 -8.07 -9.42 4.92
C CYS A 209 -8.95 -10.21 5.89
N PHE A 210 -9.17 -9.70 7.11
CA PHE A 210 -10.15 -10.29 8.02
C PHE A 210 -11.55 -9.79 7.70
N SER A 211 -12.56 -10.62 7.98
CA SER A 211 -13.95 -10.19 7.89
C SER A 211 -14.34 -9.31 9.07
N PRO A 212 -14.93 -8.12 8.85
CA PRO A 212 -15.50 -7.33 9.94
C PRO A 212 -16.80 -7.94 10.47
N ALA A 213 -17.44 -8.85 9.72
CA ALA A 213 -18.68 -9.53 10.12
C ALA A 213 -18.44 -10.73 11.03
N GLN A 214 -17.30 -11.41 10.87
CA GLN A 214 -16.98 -12.64 11.58
C GLN A 214 -15.50 -12.64 11.99
N GLU A 215 -15.24 -12.54 13.29
CA GLU A 215 -13.89 -12.35 13.85
C GLU A 215 -12.88 -13.45 13.47
N THR A 216 -13.34 -14.68 13.21
CA THR A 216 -12.48 -15.81 12.84
C THR A 216 -12.28 -15.97 11.33
N PHE A 217 -12.90 -15.14 10.49
CA PHE A 217 -12.86 -15.31 9.04
C PHE A 217 -11.71 -14.52 8.44
N LEU A 218 -10.77 -15.23 7.80
CA LEU A 218 -9.59 -14.66 7.15
C LEU A 218 -9.58 -15.00 5.67
N PHE A 219 -9.47 -13.98 4.82
CA PHE A 219 -9.19 -14.12 3.40
C PHE A 219 -7.68 -14.05 3.14
N THR A 220 -7.17 -14.97 2.33
CA THR A 220 -5.78 -15.02 1.87
C THR A 220 -5.75 -14.96 0.34
N GLY A 221 -5.14 -13.92 -0.23
CA GLY A 221 -4.91 -13.78 -1.68
C GLY A 221 -3.46 -14.12 -2.04
N SER A 222 -3.24 -14.79 -3.16
CA SER A 222 -1.94 -15.41 -3.47
C SER A 222 -1.56 -15.33 -4.95
N TYR A 223 -0.25 -15.44 -5.18
CA TYR A 223 0.36 -15.58 -6.51
C TYR A 223 -0.04 -16.87 -7.25
N ASP A 224 -0.73 -17.81 -6.58
CA ASP A 224 -1.39 -18.94 -7.25
C ASP A 224 -2.74 -18.57 -7.88
N LYS A 225 -3.09 -17.27 -7.91
CA LYS A 225 -4.32 -16.71 -8.49
C LYS A 225 -5.59 -17.18 -7.79
N ARG A 226 -5.49 -17.45 -6.49
CA ARG A 226 -6.64 -17.81 -5.65
C ARG A 226 -6.77 -16.88 -4.47
N ILE A 227 -8.03 -16.70 -4.06
CA ILE A 227 -8.38 -16.17 -2.75
C ILE A 227 -9.03 -17.32 -1.96
N ILE A 228 -8.56 -17.57 -0.74
CA ILE A 228 -9.14 -18.61 0.12
C ILE A 228 -9.71 -17.95 1.38
N LEU A 229 -10.95 -18.31 1.71
CA LEU A 229 -11.59 -17.98 2.97
C LEU A 229 -11.34 -19.10 3.97
N TRP A 230 -10.77 -18.75 5.11
CA TRP A 230 -10.51 -19.61 6.25
C TRP A 230 -11.37 -19.19 7.43
N ASN A 231 -11.86 -20.17 8.19
CA ASN A 231 -12.20 -19.96 9.59
C ASN A 231 -11.00 -20.38 10.43
N ILE A 232 -10.30 -19.42 11.04
CA ILE A 232 -9.11 -19.69 11.85
C ILE A 232 -9.44 -20.31 13.21
N GLY A 233 -10.71 -20.30 13.61
CA GLY A 233 -11.18 -20.74 14.91
C GLY A 233 -10.74 -19.81 16.05
N VAL A 234 -11.14 -20.18 17.27
CA VAL A 234 -10.65 -19.55 18.50
C VAL A 234 -9.72 -20.56 19.16
N PRO A 235 -8.46 -20.19 19.50
CA PRO A 235 -7.58 -21.09 20.23
C PRO A 235 -8.16 -21.43 21.60
N ASP A 236 -7.93 -22.65 22.09
CA ASP A 236 -8.26 -23.02 23.47
C ASP A 236 -7.24 -22.43 24.47
N CYS A 237 -7.45 -22.68 25.77
CA CYS A 237 -6.54 -22.21 26.83
C CYS A 237 -5.10 -22.76 26.71
N ALA A 238 -4.91 -23.86 25.97
CA ALA A 238 -3.60 -24.45 25.67
C ALA A 238 -3.07 -24.00 24.29
N TYR A 239 -3.71 -23.01 23.67
CA TYR A 239 -3.41 -22.50 22.33
C TYR A 239 -3.54 -23.52 21.19
N ASN A 240 -4.27 -24.63 21.41
CA ASN A 240 -4.65 -25.49 20.30
C ASN A 240 -5.71 -24.76 19.46
N PHE A 241 -5.49 -24.70 18.16
CA PHE A 241 -6.45 -24.14 17.22
C PHE A 241 -6.62 -25.08 16.03
N ARG A 242 -7.77 -24.98 15.36
CA ARG A 242 -8.05 -25.71 14.12
C ARG A 242 -8.60 -24.76 13.09
N ALA A 243 -7.77 -24.40 12.12
CA ALA A 243 -8.22 -23.67 10.96
C ALA A 243 -8.95 -24.61 9.97
N SER A 244 -10.02 -24.11 9.37
CA SER A 244 -10.77 -24.81 8.33
C SER A 244 -10.90 -23.93 7.09
N GLN A 245 -10.62 -24.53 5.93
CA GLN A 245 -10.85 -23.89 4.64
C GLN A 245 -12.35 -23.94 4.32
N LEU A 246 -12.96 -22.78 4.10
CA LEU A 246 -14.39 -22.65 3.84
C LEU A 246 -14.71 -22.49 2.36
N LEU A 247 -13.99 -21.64 1.65
CA LEU A 247 -14.28 -21.27 0.26
C LEU A 247 -12.99 -20.95 -0.49
N THR A 248 -12.94 -21.29 -1.77
CA THR A 248 -11.87 -20.89 -2.69
C THR A 248 -12.47 -20.12 -3.87
N LEU A 249 -11.95 -18.92 -4.10
CA LEU A 249 -12.31 -18.05 -5.21
C LEU A 249 -11.19 -18.10 -6.24
N GLU A 250 -11.52 -18.43 -7.48
CA GLU A 250 -10.56 -18.39 -8.59
C GLU A 250 -10.52 -16.98 -9.16
N ALA A 251 -9.32 -16.39 -9.21
CA ALA A 251 -9.03 -15.12 -9.85
C ALA A 251 -8.32 -15.33 -11.20
N SER A 252 -8.49 -14.39 -12.14
CA SER A 252 -7.79 -14.43 -13.44
C SER A 252 -6.28 -14.14 -13.29
N SER A 253 -5.91 -13.34 -12.31
CA SER A 253 -4.56 -12.88 -12.02
C SER A 253 -4.31 -12.76 -10.50
N VAL A 254 -3.12 -12.29 -10.11
CA VAL A 254 -2.72 -12.22 -8.70
C VAL A 254 -3.54 -11.15 -7.98
N PRO A 255 -4.26 -11.48 -6.88
CA PRO A 255 -4.93 -10.48 -6.05
C PRO A 255 -3.91 -9.62 -5.33
N LEU A 256 -4.02 -8.30 -5.44
CA LEU A 256 -3.12 -7.32 -4.82
C LEU A 256 -3.78 -6.61 -3.63
N ARG A 257 -5.10 -6.36 -3.73
CA ARG A 257 -5.92 -5.79 -2.66
C ARG A 257 -7.26 -6.48 -2.56
N MET A 258 -7.80 -6.54 -1.35
CA MET A 258 -9.09 -7.13 -1.04
C MET A 258 -9.88 -6.19 -0.12
N ALA A 259 -11.16 -6.02 -0.40
CA ALA A 259 -12.06 -5.22 0.42
C ALA A 259 -13.45 -5.85 0.44
N LEU A 260 -13.98 -6.07 1.64
CA LEU A 260 -15.36 -6.53 1.83
C LEU A 260 -16.30 -5.34 1.67
N VAL A 261 -17.47 -5.58 1.06
CA VAL A 261 -18.47 -4.53 0.85
C VAL A 261 -19.05 -4.12 2.21
N PRO A 262 -18.85 -2.87 2.69
CA PRO A 262 -19.24 -2.49 4.05
C PRO A 262 -20.74 -2.63 4.32
N ALA A 263 -21.58 -2.43 3.29
CA ALA A 263 -23.03 -2.58 3.39
C ALA A 263 -23.50 -4.05 3.50
N CYS A 264 -22.66 -5.01 3.15
CA CYS A 264 -22.96 -6.46 3.23
C CYS A 264 -21.67 -7.30 3.28
N PRO A 265 -20.88 -7.17 4.36
CA PRO A 265 -19.54 -7.74 4.48
C PRO A 265 -19.51 -9.27 4.51
N GLU A 266 -20.65 -9.93 4.74
CA GLU A 266 -20.81 -11.38 4.67
C GLU A 266 -21.16 -11.89 3.27
N ARG A 267 -21.46 -10.98 2.33
CA ARG A 267 -21.98 -11.35 1.01
C ARG A 267 -21.01 -11.14 -0.13
N TYR A 268 -20.32 -10.00 -0.18
CA TYR A 268 -19.47 -9.66 -1.32
C TYR A 268 -18.05 -9.27 -0.90
N LEU A 269 -17.10 -9.79 -1.67
CA LEU A 269 -15.69 -9.41 -1.62
C LEU A 269 -15.31 -8.80 -2.96
N LEU A 270 -14.67 -7.64 -2.94
CA LEU A 270 -13.96 -7.07 -4.07
C LEU A 270 -12.48 -7.40 -3.95
N ALA A 271 -11.83 -7.65 -5.09
CA ALA A 271 -10.39 -7.70 -5.17
C ALA A 271 -9.88 -6.92 -6.37
N ALA A 272 -8.83 -6.15 -6.15
CA ALA A 272 -8.02 -5.57 -7.20
C ALA A 272 -6.83 -6.48 -7.46
N CYS A 273 -6.60 -6.79 -8.73
CA CYS A 273 -5.65 -7.79 -9.19
C CYS A 273 -4.73 -7.19 -10.26
N GLU A 274 -3.68 -7.92 -10.64
CA GLU A 274 -2.76 -7.54 -11.72
C GLU A 274 -3.44 -7.33 -13.09
N ASP A 275 -4.67 -7.82 -13.28
CA ASP A 275 -5.40 -7.80 -14.56
C ASP A 275 -6.88 -7.54 -14.30
N GLY A 276 -7.19 -6.47 -13.58
CA GLY A 276 -8.55 -5.99 -13.37
C GLY A 276 -9.00 -5.91 -11.91
N CYS A 277 -10.23 -5.42 -11.72
CA CYS A 277 -10.94 -5.41 -10.45
C CYS A 277 -12.17 -6.31 -10.54
N PHE A 278 -12.39 -7.12 -9.52
CA PHE A 278 -13.36 -8.21 -9.56
C PHE A 278 -14.17 -8.30 -8.27
N ALA A 279 -15.35 -8.91 -8.34
CA ALA A 279 -16.18 -9.23 -7.19
C ALA A 279 -16.64 -10.70 -7.17
N TRP A 280 -16.80 -11.23 -5.96
CA TRP A 280 -17.31 -12.57 -5.70
C TRP A 280 -18.40 -12.55 -4.64
N GLU A 281 -19.36 -13.46 -4.76
CA GLU A 281 -20.24 -13.79 -3.66
C GLU A 281 -19.56 -14.78 -2.71
N ILE A 282 -19.50 -14.44 -1.42
CA ILE A 282 -18.71 -15.13 -0.40
C ILE A 282 -19.55 -15.82 0.67
N ARG A 283 -20.89 -15.80 0.54
CA ARG A 283 -21.78 -16.53 1.46
C ARG A 283 -21.43 -18.02 1.46
N VAL A 284 -21.10 -18.57 2.62
CA VAL A 284 -20.70 -19.96 2.75
C VAL A 284 -21.95 -20.83 2.90
N GLU A 285 -22.33 -21.52 1.83
CA GLU A 285 -23.44 -22.50 1.84
C GLU A 285 -22.92 -23.91 2.09
N LYS A 286 -21.75 -24.24 1.53
CA LYS A 286 -21.07 -25.53 1.65
C LYS A 286 -19.59 -25.30 1.95
N GLN A 287 -19.00 -26.14 2.79
CA GLN A 287 -17.56 -26.09 3.05
C GLN A 287 -16.75 -26.55 1.83
N LYS A 288 -15.59 -25.92 1.63
CA LYS A 288 -14.63 -26.17 0.54
C LYS A 288 -15.21 -25.97 -0.86
N ASP A 289 -16.19 -25.07 -0.97
CA ASP A 289 -16.76 -24.68 -2.26
C ASP A 289 -15.71 -23.94 -3.13
N ARG A 290 -15.89 -23.96 -4.46
CA ARG A 290 -15.01 -23.28 -5.42
C ARG A 290 -15.85 -22.40 -6.33
N ARG A 291 -15.52 -21.11 -6.40
CA ARG A 291 -16.30 -20.11 -7.16
C ARG A 291 -15.44 -19.36 -8.16
N SER A 292 -16.03 -19.10 -9.32
CA SER A 292 -15.48 -18.14 -10.27
C SER A 292 -16.00 -16.74 -9.96
N CYS A 293 -15.33 -15.75 -10.54
CA CYS A 293 -15.72 -14.34 -10.43
C CYS A 293 -17.17 -14.10 -10.85
N LEU A 294 -17.89 -13.31 -10.05
CA LEU A 294 -19.25 -12.86 -10.33
C LEU A 294 -19.24 -11.70 -11.32
N THR A 295 -18.43 -10.68 -11.02
CA THR A 295 -18.40 -9.42 -11.77
C THR A 295 -16.98 -8.90 -11.97
N GLU A 296 -16.66 -8.50 -13.19
CA GLU A 296 -15.43 -7.79 -13.57
C GLU A 296 -15.77 -6.32 -13.84
N PHE A 297 -15.10 -5.40 -13.14
CA PHE A 297 -15.29 -3.97 -13.31
C PHE A 297 -14.39 -3.44 -14.43
N GLN A 298 -15.00 -2.75 -15.39
CA GLN A 298 -14.32 -2.05 -16.47
C GLN A 298 -14.15 -0.58 -16.10
N PHE A 299 -12.94 -0.06 -16.24
CA PHE A 299 -12.64 1.35 -16.00
C PHE A 299 -12.38 2.07 -17.32
N PRO A 300 -12.66 3.39 -17.41
CA PRO A 300 -12.43 4.15 -18.64
C PRO A 300 -10.99 4.07 -19.18
N ILE A 301 -10.00 3.91 -18.29
CA ILE A 301 -8.58 3.81 -18.67
C ILE A 301 -8.29 2.58 -19.54
N TYR A 302 -9.10 1.53 -19.48
CA TYR A 302 -8.92 0.29 -20.25
C TYR A 302 -9.11 0.50 -21.76
N GLU A 303 -9.78 1.58 -22.17
CA GLU A 303 -9.95 1.92 -23.58
C GLU A 303 -8.69 2.54 -24.20
N LYS A 304 -7.74 3.02 -23.37
CA LYS A 304 -6.47 3.55 -23.88
C LYS A 304 -5.67 2.42 -24.51
N LYS A 305 -5.33 2.61 -25.78
CA LYS A 305 -4.47 1.71 -26.52
C LYS A 305 -3.04 2.19 -26.44
N ASP A 306 -2.24 1.47 -25.68
CA ASP A 306 -0.79 1.59 -25.68
C ASP A 306 -0.22 0.18 -25.90
N LYS A 307 0.74 0.04 -26.80
CA LYS A 307 1.33 -1.27 -27.11
C LYS A 307 2.28 -1.73 -26.02
N ASP A 308 2.82 -0.80 -25.25
CA ASP A 308 3.88 -1.06 -24.29
C ASP A 308 3.34 -1.13 -22.85
N ASN A 309 2.12 -0.63 -22.61
CA ASN A 309 1.57 -0.43 -21.27
C ASN A 309 0.24 -1.17 -21.04
N ASP A 310 0.16 -1.89 -19.92
CA ASP A 310 -1.05 -2.56 -19.47
C ASP A 310 -1.77 -1.75 -18.38
N PHE A 311 -2.89 -1.14 -18.75
CA PHE A 311 -3.71 -0.36 -17.84
C PHE A 311 -4.67 -1.20 -16.99
N HIS A 312 -4.70 -2.52 -17.15
CA HIS A 312 -5.60 -3.40 -16.38
C HIS A 312 -5.13 -3.66 -14.96
N LEU A 313 -3.85 -3.41 -14.66
CA LEU A 313 -3.32 -3.55 -13.31
C LEU A 313 -4.03 -2.61 -12.35
N VAL A 314 -4.71 -3.17 -11.36
CA VAL A 314 -5.33 -2.43 -10.26
C VAL A 314 -4.61 -2.84 -8.97
N ASP A 315 -3.85 -1.93 -8.39
CA ASP A 315 -3.01 -2.18 -7.22
C ASP A 315 -3.48 -1.47 -5.95
N GLY A 316 -4.45 -0.57 -6.07
CA GLY A 316 -5.11 0.06 -4.93
C GLY A 316 -6.62 -0.11 -4.98
N LEU A 317 -7.21 -0.44 -3.83
CA LEU A 317 -8.65 -0.62 -3.66
C LEU A 317 -9.01 -0.42 -2.19
N ALA A 318 -9.95 0.49 -1.91
CA ALA A 318 -10.52 0.67 -0.58
C ALA A 318 -11.91 1.32 -0.66
N PHE A 319 -12.78 1.01 0.30
CA PHE A 319 -14.05 1.70 0.45
C PHE A 319 -13.86 3.00 1.23
N LEU A 320 -14.42 4.10 0.71
CA LEU A 320 -14.47 5.39 1.42
C LEU A 320 -15.67 5.46 2.37
N ASN A 321 -16.77 4.79 2.00
CA ASN A 321 -17.96 4.67 2.85
C ASN A 321 -18.75 3.41 2.46
N GLN A 322 -20.04 3.36 2.79
CA GLN A 322 -20.89 2.20 2.51
C GLN A 322 -21.08 1.87 1.02
N ASP A 323 -20.77 2.81 0.11
CA ASP A 323 -21.01 2.67 -1.33
C ASP A 323 -19.80 3.09 -2.20
N LEU A 324 -19.11 4.17 -1.82
CA LEU A 324 -18.03 4.73 -2.62
C LEU A 324 -16.75 3.92 -2.46
N VAL A 325 -16.16 3.58 -3.59
CA VAL A 325 -14.91 2.82 -3.71
C VAL A 325 -13.88 3.69 -4.41
N VAL A 326 -12.65 3.63 -3.91
CA VAL A 326 -11.48 4.23 -4.55
C VAL A 326 -10.66 3.11 -5.16
N SER A 327 -10.35 3.21 -6.45
CA SER A 327 -9.40 2.33 -7.13
C SER A 327 -8.25 3.10 -7.76
N LYS A 328 -7.13 2.41 -7.91
CA LYS A 328 -5.89 2.94 -8.46
C LYS A 328 -5.27 1.94 -9.41
N SER A 329 -4.78 2.48 -10.52
CA SER A 329 -3.91 1.83 -11.48
C SER A 329 -2.67 2.68 -11.66
N CYS A 330 -1.50 2.06 -11.84
CA CYS A 330 -0.31 2.79 -12.28
C CYS A 330 -0.56 3.39 -13.67
N MET A 331 0.19 4.42 -14.05
CA MET A 331 0.18 5.08 -15.36
C MET A 331 -1.11 5.83 -15.72
N GLN A 332 -2.08 5.87 -14.82
CA GLN A 332 -3.32 6.62 -15.00
C GLN A 332 -3.15 8.12 -14.69
N GLY A 333 -2.26 8.46 -13.75
CA GLY A 333 -2.14 9.82 -13.21
C GLY A 333 -3.42 10.31 -12.50
N SER A 334 -4.31 9.39 -12.11
CA SER A 334 -5.49 9.68 -11.29
C SER A 334 -5.94 8.45 -10.51
N LEU A 335 -6.75 8.68 -9.49
CA LEU A 335 -7.54 7.66 -8.79
C LEU A 335 -8.99 7.76 -9.27
N TYR A 336 -9.70 6.63 -9.36
CA TYR A 336 -11.13 6.63 -9.63
C TYR A 336 -11.92 6.54 -8.32
N LEU A 337 -12.85 7.47 -8.11
CA LEU A 337 -13.90 7.34 -7.11
C LEU A 337 -15.18 6.90 -7.81
N TRP A 338 -15.73 5.76 -7.43
CA TRP A 338 -16.87 5.15 -8.11
C TRP A 338 -17.87 4.53 -7.13
N SER A 339 -19.13 4.42 -7.54
CA SER A 339 -20.21 3.87 -6.71
C SER A 339 -20.40 2.38 -6.97
N TRP A 340 -20.25 1.55 -5.94
CA TRP A 340 -20.49 0.11 -6.00
C TRP A 340 -21.93 -0.19 -6.42
N THR A 341 -22.91 0.42 -5.74
CA THR A 341 -24.34 0.15 -5.97
C THR A 341 -24.80 0.62 -7.34
N GLN A 342 -24.34 1.79 -7.83
CA GLN A 342 -24.69 2.26 -9.17
C GLN A 342 -24.09 1.36 -10.25
N SER A 343 -22.85 0.89 -10.05
CA SER A 343 -22.19 -0.06 -10.97
C SER A 343 -23.02 -1.33 -11.10
N LEU A 344 -23.43 -1.95 -9.98
CA LEU A 344 -24.24 -3.16 -10.02
C LEU A 344 -25.65 -2.95 -10.58
N LYS A 345 -26.27 -1.79 -10.37
CA LYS A 345 -27.58 -1.46 -10.99
C LYS A 345 -27.50 -1.41 -12.52
N ALA A 346 -26.36 -0.98 -13.06
CA ALA A 346 -26.11 -0.94 -14.49
C ALA A 346 -25.73 -2.32 -15.08
N GLN A 347 -25.52 -3.34 -14.25
CA GLN A 347 -25.15 -4.68 -14.70
C GLN A 347 -26.29 -5.35 -15.48
N LYS A 348 -26.00 -5.69 -16.74
CA LYS A 348 -26.90 -6.52 -17.55
C LYS A 348 -26.85 -7.95 -17.03
N LYS A 349 -28.00 -8.61 -16.89
CA LYS A 349 -28.11 -10.01 -16.40
C LYS A 349 -27.27 -11.01 -17.19
N THR A 350 -26.93 -10.72 -18.44
CA THR A 350 -26.19 -11.60 -19.34
C THR A 350 -24.67 -11.39 -19.33
N SER A 351 -24.16 -10.34 -18.65
CA SER A 351 -22.75 -9.97 -18.68
C SER A 351 -22.11 -10.04 -17.29
N ARG A 352 -20.93 -10.65 -17.21
CA ARG A 352 -20.05 -10.56 -16.04
C ARG A 352 -19.27 -9.25 -16.00
N ARG A 353 -19.10 -8.58 -17.15
CA ARG A 353 -18.43 -7.28 -17.24
C ARG A 353 -19.39 -6.14 -17.00
N VAL A 354 -18.98 -5.20 -16.16
CA VAL A 354 -19.76 -4.04 -15.72
C VAL A 354 -18.87 -2.81 -15.75
N ASN A 355 -19.34 -1.73 -16.34
CA ASN A 355 -18.63 -0.45 -16.26
C ASN A 355 -18.74 0.11 -14.84
N ALA A 356 -17.61 0.45 -14.24
CA ALA A 356 -17.61 1.15 -12.95
C ALA A 356 -18.31 2.51 -13.11
N ALA A 357 -19.28 2.78 -12.23
CA ALA A 357 -20.00 4.05 -12.19
C ALA A 357 -19.11 5.13 -11.56
N ILE A 358 -18.23 5.71 -12.38
CA ILE A 358 -17.29 6.75 -11.96
C ILE A 358 -18.06 8.00 -11.52
N ILE A 359 -17.85 8.40 -10.27
CA ILE A 359 -18.39 9.64 -9.69
C ILE A 359 -17.45 10.79 -10.00
N THR A 360 -16.15 10.58 -9.83
CA THR A 360 -15.12 11.59 -10.16
C THR A 360 -13.73 10.95 -10.27
N GLU A 361 -12.80 11.68 -10.88
CA GLU A 361 -11.38 11.36 -10.91
C GLU A 361 -10.59 12.25 -9.97
N LEU A 362 -9.66 11.68 -9.21
CA LEU A 362 -8.79 12.40 -8.29
C LEU A 362 -7.41 12.55 -8.91
N GLN A 363 -6.88 13.76 -8.96
CA GLN A 363 -5.52 14.00 -9.46
C GLN A 363 -4.50 13.34 -8.55
N TRP A 364 -3.70 12.42 -9.07
CA TRP A 364 -2.63 11.74 -8.34
C TRP A 364 -1.32 11.74 -9.15
N SER A 365 -0.24 11.20 -8.60
CA SER A 365 1.06 11.09 -9.27
C SER A 365 0.94 10.29 -10.57
N ASP A 366 1.66 10.74 -11.60
CA ASP A 366 1.82 10.01 -12.85
C ASP A 366 3.06 9.13 -12.75
N THR A 367 2.85 7.85 -12.45
CA THR A 367 3.90 6.90 -12.10
C THR A 367 3.65 5.53 -12.71
N GLU A 368 4.72 4.92 -13.20
CA GLU A 368 4.70 3.56 -13.73
C GLU A 368 4.92 2.52 -12.63
N LEU A 369 5.23 2.94 -11.40
CA LEU A 369 5.48 2.02 -10.30
C LEU A 369 4.17 1.43 -9.74
N PRO A 370 3.99 0.10 -9.83
CA PRO A 370 2.89 -0.58 -9.17
C PRO A 370 3.19 -0.80 -7.68
N TYR A 371 2.19 -1.32 -6.96
CA TYR A 371 2.26 -1.72 -5.55
C TYR A 371 2.38 -0.55 -4.56
N LEU A 372 2.02 0.65 -5.01
CA LEU A 372 1.80 1.80 -4.13
C LEU A 372 0.38 1.75 -3.59
N THR A 373 0.27 1.61 -2.29
CA THR A 373 -1.00 1.40 -1.63
C THR A 373 -1.77 2.69 -1.44
N LEU A 374 -3.05 2.68 -1.80
CA LEU A 374 -4.03 3.63 -1.29
C LEU A 374 -4.73 3.10 -0.04
N SER A 375 -5.16 4.01 0.83
CA SER A 375 -6.01 3.72 1.97
C SER A 375 -7.08 4.81 2.17
N THR A 376 -8.06 4.51 2.99
CA THR A 376 -9.15 5.41 3.35
C THR A 376 -9.33 5.44 4.86
N CYS A 377 -9.85 6.55 5.37
CA CYS A 377 -10.46 6.61 6.70
C CYS A 377 -11.95 6.90 6.51
N PRO A 378 -12.82 5.87 6.54
CA PRO A 378 -14.24 6.06 6.31
C PRO A 378 -14.94 6.96 7.34
N GLU A 379 -14.51 6.91 8.59
CA GLU A 379 -15.08 7.70 9.70
C GLU A 379 -14.94 9.20 9.46
N GLN A 380 -13.86 9.62 8.81
CA GLN A 380 -13.58 11.00 8.45
C GLN A 380 -13.71 11.26 6.93
N GLN A 381 -14.12 10.27 6.14
CA GLN A 381 -14.18 10.33 4.68
C GLN A 381 -12.91 10.91 4.02
N HIS A 382 -11.74 10.42 4.44
CA HIS A 382 -10.46 10.80 3.83
C HIS A 382 -9.88 9.69 2.96
N ILE A 383 -9.11 10.08 1.95
CA ILE A 383 -8.35 9.19 1.08
C ILE A 383 -6.87 9.57 1.17
N PHE A 384 -6.00 8.56 1.28
CA PHE A 384 -4.55 8.72 1.36
C PHE A 384 -3.88 7.85 0.30
N CYS A 385 -2.89 8.40 -0.40
CA CYS A 385 -2.07 7.62 -1.33
C CYS A 385 -0.63 8.13 -1.35
N GLY A 386 0.32 7.20 -1.22
CA GLY A 386 1.75 7.49 -1.42
C GLY A 386 2.11 7.64 -2.90
N ASP A 387 3.30 8.18 -3.17
CA ASP A 387 3.93 8.17 -4.49
C ASP A 387 5.43 7.80 -4.43
N GLU A 388 6.05 7.72 -5.61
CA GLU A 388 7.46 7.39 -5.83
C GLU A 388 8.45 8.53 -5.50
N LYS A 389 7.92 9.72 -5.17
CA LYS A 389 8.71 10.91 -4.84
C LYS A 389 8.70 11.20 -3.33
N GLY A 390 8.06 10.35 -2.54
CA GLY A 390 7.99 10.48 -1.09
C GLY A 390 6.76 11.23 -0.60
N ASN A 391 5.84 11.62 -1.49
CA ASN A 391 4.68 12.42 -1.10
C ASN A 391 3.52 11.54 -0.65
N VAL A 392 2.72 12.09 0.26
CA VAL A 392 1.42 11.55 0.63
C VAL A 392 0.34 12.51 0.16
N TRP A 393 -0.49 12.04 -0.77
CA TRP A 393 -1.63 12.74 -1.33
C TRP A 393 -2.85 12.51 -0.45
N VAL A 394 -3.49 13.60 -0.02
CA VAL A 394 -4.64 13.59 0.89
C VAL A 394 -5.83 14.25 0.23
N TYR A 395 -7.00 13.60 0.32
CA TYR A 395 -8.27 14.13 -0.16
C TYR A 395 -9.31 14.07 0.96
N ASP A 396 -9.99 15.18 1.17
CA ASP A 396 -11.09 15.32 2.12
C ASP A 396 -12.42 15.32 1.36
N PHE A 397 -13.29 14.37 1.71
CA PHE A 397 -14.62 14.21 1.12
C PHE A 397 -15.78 14.49 2.09
N ASN A 398 -15.54 14.94 3.32
CA ASN A 398 -16.59 15.21 4.31
C ASN A 398 -17.66 16.21 3.83
N HIS A 399 -17.26 17.14 2.96
CA HIS A 399 -18.14 18.17 2.41
C HIS A 399 -18.28 18.10 0.89
N TYR A 400 -18.01 16.93 0.31
CA TYR A 400 -18.17 16.74 -1.13
C TYR A 400 -19.65 16.70 -1.50
N THR A 401 -20.26 17.88 -1.64
CA THR A 401 -21.49 18.05 -2.41
C THR A 401 -21.13 17.80 -3.87
N GLN A 402 -21.77 16.82 -4.53
CA GLN A 402 -21.63 16.56 -5.96
C GLN A 402 -21.92 17.83 -6.77
N LYS A 403 -20.93 18.70 -6.93
CA LYS A 403 -21.01 19.85 -7.83
C LYS A 403 -20.68 19.32 -9.21
N ASN A 404 -21.73 19.08 -10.00
CA ASN A 404 -21.69 18.59 -11.37
C ASN A 404 -20.91 17.27 -11.55
N PRO A 405 -21.60 16.12 -11.60
CA PRO A 405 -20.99 14.83 -11.98
C PRO A 405 -20.38 14.81 -13.40
N PHE A 406 -20.42 15.92 -14.14
CA PHE A 406 -19.88 16.09 -15.49
C PHE A 406 -18.69 17.07 -15.58
N SER A 407 -18.12 17.50 -14.44
CA SER A 407 -16.82 18.18 -14.46
C SER A 407 -15.77 17.23 -15.05
N LYS A 408 -15.24 17.55 -16.24
CA LYS A 408 -14.10 16.83 -16.83
C LYS A 408 -12.79 17.06 -16.08
N GLU A 409 -12.75 18.04 -15.18
CA GLU A 409 -11.54 18.34 -14.41
C GLU A 409 -11.38 17.37 -13.25
N LYS A 410 -10.17 16.82 -13.12
CA LYS A 410 -9.76 15.97 -12.00
C LYS A 410 -9.80 16.78 -10.69
N VAL A 411 -10.34 16.20 -9.63
CA VAL A 411 -10.36 16.80 -8.29
C VAL A 411 -8.93 16.85 -7.75
N ALA A 412 -8.42 18.06 -7.52
CA ALA A 412 -7.11 18.27 -6.91
C ALA A 412 -7.09 17.77 -5.45
N PRO A 413 -5.94 17.31 -4.93
CA PRO A 413 -5.80 16.94 -3.52
C PRO A 413 -6.14 18.12 -2.59
N SER A 414 -6.64 17.78 -1.40
CA SER A 414 -6.80 18.74 -0.31
C SER A 414 -5.44 19.19 0.22
N GLN A 415 -4.49 18.26 0.27
CA GLN A 415 -3.13 18.48 0.75
C GLN A 415 -2.18 17.46 0.13
N ILE A 416 -0.92 17.87 -0.09
CA ILE A 416 0.18 16.98 -0.42
C ILE A 416 1.22 17.16 0.70
N LEU A 417 1.42 16.11 1.49
CA LEU A 417 2.50 16.08 2.48
C LEU A 417 3.78 15.60 1.80
N ASN A 418 4.78 16.47 1.76
CA ASN A 418 6.09 16.13 1.22
C ASN A 418 6.93 15.40 2.28
N TRP A 419 7.80 14.49 1.83
CA TRP A 419 8.72 13.82 2.74
C TRP A 419 9.66 14.80 3.44
N PRO A 420 9.84 14.71 4.78
CA PRO A 420 10.76 15.58 5.50
C PRO A 420 12.23 15.26 5.19
N SER A 421 13.10 16.26 5.28
CA SER A 421 14.55 16.01 5.14
C SER A 421 15.08 15.28 6.38
N LEU A 422 15.35 13.98 6.23
CA LEU A 422 15.90 13.15 7.30
C LEU A 422 17.43 13.19 7.30
N THR A 423 18.00 13.52 8.45
CA THR A 423 19.46 13.47 8.69
C THR A 423 19.78 12.54 9.85
N ILE A 424 20.74 11.64 9.65
CA ILE A 424 21.29 10.80 10.71
C ILE A 424 22.68 11.32 11.04
N LYS A 425 22.91 11.70 12.30
CA LYS A 425 24.16 12.33 12.77
C LYS A 425 24.60 13.56 11.94
N GLY A 426 23.63 14.35 11.47
CA GLY A 426 23.89 15.56 10.67
C GLY A 426 24.22 15.31 9.19
N GLN A 427 24.23 14.06 8.72
CA GLN A 427 24.38 13.73 7.31
C GLN A 427 23.04 13.33 6.69
N LYS A 428 22.71 13.91 5.53
CA LYS A 428 21.54 13.52 4.74
C LYS A 428 21.81 12.14 4.14
N GLN A 429 21.15 11.11 4.67
CA GLN A 429 21.35 9.72 4.21
C GLN A 429 20.24 9.23 3.27
N VAL A 430 19.07 9.86 3.29
CA VAL A 430 17.87 9.33 2.64
C VAL A 430 17.47 10.25 1.49
N ASN A 431 17.66 9.79 0.26
CA ASN A 431 17.26 10.47 -0.97
C ASN A 431 16.40 9.53 -1.81
N GLY A 432 15.37 10.06 -2.48
CA GLY A 432 14.52 9.28 -3.40
C GLY A 432 13.75 8.15 -2.70
N ILE A 433 12.81 8.54 -1.84
CA ILE A 433 11.99 7.60 -1.07
C ILE A 433 10.68 7.34 -1.80
N ILE A 434 10.25 6.08 -1.78
CA ILE A 434 8.96 5.65 -2.28
C ILE A 434 8.07 5.35 -1.08
N ILE A 435 6.83 5.86 -1.10
CA ILE A 435 5.82 5.56 -0.08
C ILE A 435 5.00 4.35 -0.52
N ASN A 436 5.41 3.16 -0.07
CA ASN A 436 4.75 1.90 -0.41
C ASN A 436 3.34 1.79 0.20
N ASN A 437 3.17 2.29 1.43
CA ASN A 437 1.93 2.17 2.17
C ASN A 437 1.67 3.39 3.06
N VAL A 438 0.42 3.83 3.12
CA VAL A 438 -0.06 4.84 4.08
C VAL A 438 -1.32 4.29 4.73
N THR A 439 -1.44 4.43 6.04
CA THR A 439 -2.66 4.09 6.79
C THR A 439 -2.89 5.10 7.90
N VAL A 440 -4.15 5.30 8.25
CA VAL A 440 -4.58 6.20 9.33
C VAL A 440 -5.42 5.39 10.31
N ASP A 441 -5.28 5.65 11.60
CA ASP A 441 -6.07 4.93 12.59
C ASP A 441 -7.54 5.37 12.52
N PRO A 442 -8.49 4.48 12.86
CA PRO A 442 -9.92 4.81 12.79
C PRO A 442 -10.35 6.02 13.66
N ALA A 443 -9.59 6.33 14.72
CA ALA A 443 -9.85 7.51 15.56
C ALA A 443 -9.18 8.79 15.02
N PHE A 444 -8.49 8.71 13.87
CA PHE A 444 -7.88 9.83 13.15
C PHE A 444 -6.87 10.62 13.98
N LYS A 445 -6.04 9.93 14.75
CA LYS A 445 -5.00 10.49 15.64
C LYS A 445 -3.59 10.34 15.09
N TYR A 446 -3.31 9.30 14.32
CA TYR A 446 -2.01 8.97 13.78
C TYR A 446 -2.11 8.51 12.34
N MET A 447 -1.16 8.99 11.54
CA MET A 447 -0.91 8.48 10.20
C MET A 447 0.43 7.75 10.20
N VAL A 448 0.48 6.56 9.59
CA VAL A 448 1.70 5.77 9.42
C VAL A 448 1.97 5.59 7.95
N ALA A 449 3.19 5.89 7.51
CA ALA A 449 3.67 5.59 6.17
C ALA A 449 4.87 4.65 6.20
N LEU A 450 4.91 3.72 5.25
CA LEU A 450 5.95 2.73 5.07
C LEU A 450 6.71 3.01 3.77
N THR A 451 8.03 2.86 3.83
CA THR A 451 8.91 3.17 2.69
C THR A 451 9.61 1.95 2.10
N ASP A 452 10.18 2.13 0.92
CA ASP A 452 11.13 1.21 0.29
C ASP A 452 12.50 1.17 1.00
N GLN A 453 12.80 2.17 1.84
CA GLN A 453 14.09 2.33 2.52
C GLN A 453 14.07 1.97 4.02
N ASN A 454 13.24 1.00 4.43
CA ASN A 454 13.17 0.51 5.82
C ASN A 454 12.83 1.62 6.84
N ILE A 455 11.97 2.58 6.48
CA ILE A 455 11.53 3.63 7.40
C ILE A 455 10.02 3.50 7.62
N VAL A 456 9.64 3.35 8.89
CA VAL A 456 8.27 3.56 9.36
C VAL A 456 8.18 5.00 9.83
N ALA A 457 7.40 5.82 9.14
CA ALA A 457 7.16 7.21 9.52
C ALA A 457 5.79 7.31 10.20
N ILE A 458 5.74 7.96 11.36
CA ILE A 458 4.55 8.15 12.17
C ILE A 458 4.34 9.65 12.35
N TRP A 459 3.18 10.14 11.94
CA TRP A 459 2.72 11.51 12.17
C TRP A 459 1.53 11.51 13.11
N LYS A 460 1.44 12.53 13.95
CA LYS A 460 0.28 12.82 14.79
C LYS A 460 -0.64 13.80 14.06
N ILE A 461 -1.93 13.50 14.04
CA ILE A 461 -2.97 14.38 13.52
C ILE A 461 -3.47 15.24 14.69
N ILE A 462 -3.47 16.57 14.53
CA ILE A 462 -3.76 17.55 15.60
C ILE A 462 -4.99 18.38 15.27
#